data_AF-A0A246T429-F1
#
_entry.id   AF-A0A246T429-F1
#
_cell.length_a   1.000
_cell.length_b   1.000
_cell.length_c   1.000
_cell.angle_alpha   90.00
_cell.angle_beta   90.00
_cell.angle_gamma   90.00
#
_symmetry.space_group_name_H-M   'P 1'
#
loop_
_entity.id
_entity.type
_entity.pdbx_description
1 polymer ?
#
loop_
_entity_poly.entity_id
_entity_poly.type
_entity_poly.pdbx_seq_one_letter_code
_entity_poly.pdbx_strand_id
1 'polypeptide(L)'
;MKTDIRRLGTSAQGIPVYVFRYIWGGPMFVGTMAQDLLAIRPEAVIETGSGYYMVDYDKLDIAMISLPGDASSLTAEAVVALAGQSARMRSSDHRRQLASQTAR
;
A
#
# COMPACT_ATOMS: atom_id res chain seq x y z
N MET A 1 1.13 3.41 14.89
CA MET A 1 1.38 4.88 14.83
C MET A 1 2.44 5.17 13.78
N LYS A 2 2.26 6.21 12.97
CA LYS A 2 3.15 6.61 11.86
C LYS A 2 3.73 8.00 12.10
N THR A 3 4.94 8.25 11.62
CA THR A 3 5.68 9.53 11.64
C THR A 3 6.22 9.85 10.25
N ASP A 4 6.80 11.03 10.06
CA ASP A 4 7.42 11.50 8.80
C ASP A 4 6.48 11.34 7.60
N ILE A 5 5.19 11.59 7.83
CA ILE A 5 4.13 11.39 6.85
C ILE A 5 4.21 12.49 5.79
N ARG A 6 4.40 12.10 4.53
CA ARG A 6 4.35 13.01 3.39
C ARG A 6 3.55 12.41 2.25
N ARG A 7 2.61 13.17 1.72
CA ARG A 7 1.81 12.77 0.55
C ARG A 7 2.69 12.82 -0.70
N LEU A 8 2.68 11.73 -1.46
CA LEU A 8 3.43 11.59 -2.71
C LEU A 8 2.54 11.84 -3.93
N GLY A 9 1.24 11.52 -3.82
CA GLY A 9 0.31 11.69 -4.93
C GLY A 9 -0.93 10.83 -4.77
N THR A 10 -1.44 10.34 -5.89
CA THR A 10 -2.67 9.56 -5.95
C THR A 10 -2.51 8.43 -6.97
N SER A 11 -3.05 7.25 -6.65
CA SER A 11 -3.05 6.10 -7.55
C SER A 11 -4.02 6.30 -8.73
N ALA A 12 -4.03 5.34 -9.66
CA ALA A 12 -4.94 5.39 -10.80
C ALA A 12 -6.42 5.29 -10.38
N GLN A 13 -6.72 4.61 -9.26
CA GLN A 13 -8.06 4.54 -8.68
C GLN A 13 -8.35 5.64 -7.64
N GLY A 14 -7.55 6.70 -7.58
CA GLY A 14 -7.84 7.82 -6.68
C GLY A 14 -7.38 7.60 -5.24
N ILE A 15 -6.57 6.57 -4.95
CA ILE A 15 -6.09 6.30 -3.59
C ILE A 15 -4.93 7.23 -3.24
N PRO A 16 -5.01 8.04 -2.17
CA PRO A 16 -3.90 8.85 -1.71
C PRO A 16 -2.71 7.97 -1.29
N VAL A 17 -1.54 8.29 -1.83
CA VAL A 17 -0.28 7.58 -1.55
C VAL A 17 0.64 8.47 -0.74
N TYR A 18 1.22 7.91 0.31
CA TYR A 18 2.09 8.57 1.26
C TYR A 18 3.39 7.79 1.42
N VAL A 19 4.45 8.50 1.77
CA VAL A 19 5.61 7.94 2.47
C VAL A 19 5.45 8.21 3.96
N PHE A 20 5.85 7.26 4.79
CA PHE A 20 5.84 7.38 6.24
C PHE A 20 6.85 6.41 6.87
N ARG A 21 7.18 6.63 8.14
CA ARG A 21 7.91 5.68 8.98
C ARG A 21 7.03 5.27 10.16
N TYR A 22 7.26 4.09 10.73
CA TYR A 22 6.64 3.74 12.00
C TYR A 22 7.38 4.37 13.18
N ILE A 23 6.65 4.70 14.25
CA ILE A 23 7.25 5.32 15.45
C ILE A 23 8.28 4.41 16.15
N TRP A 24 8.15 3.09 15.98
CA TRP A 24 9.08 2.09 16.51
C TRP A 24 10.32 1.90 15.62
N GLY A 25 10.50 2.77 14.62
CA GLY A 25 11.64 2.75 13.71
C GLY A 25 11.44 1.84 12.49
N GLY A 26 12.55 1.51 11.84
CA GLY A 26 12.59 0.73 10.61
C GLY A 26 12.68 1.58 9.33
N PRO A 27 12.51 0.96 8.16
CA PRO A 27 12.64 1.64 6.87
C PRO A 27 11.49 2.64 6.64
N MET A 28 11.65 3.45 5.60
CA MET A 28 10.53 4.23 5.07
C MET A 28 9.58 3.29 4.34
N PHE A 29 8.28 3.49 4.52
CA PHE A 29 7.23 2.75 3.85
C PHE A 29 6.43 3.68 2.96
N VAL A 30 5.91 3.13 1.87
CA VAL A 30 4.99 3.78 0.97
C VAL A 30 3.68 3.01 1.00
N GLY A 31 2.57 3.73 1.13
CA GLY A 31 1.24 3.17 1.21
C GLY A 31 0.19 4.24 1.45
N THR A 32 -1.00 3.83 1.89
CA THR A 32 -2.10 4.77 2.17
C THR A 32 -2.38 4.92 3.67
N MET A 33 -3.26 5.85 4.02
CA MET A 33 -3.77 6.04 5.37
C MET A 33 -5.18 5.46 5.47
N ALA A 34 -5.40 4.62 6.48
CA ALA A 34 -6.70 3.98 6.67
C ALA A 34 -7.83 5.00 6.90
N GLN A 35 -7.52 6.11 7.55
CA GLN A 35 -8.46 7.21 7.81
C GLN A 35 -8.97 7.85 6.51
N ASP A 36 -8.11 8.02 5.50
CA ASP A 36 -8.55 8.55 4.21
C ASP A 36 -9.48 7.58 3.49
N LEU A 37 -9.19 6.27 3.61
CA LEU A 37 -10.00 5.23 3.01
C LEU A 37 -11.41 5.13 3.61
N LEU A 38 -11.62 5.53 4.87
CA LEU A 38 -12.97 5.54 5.46
C LEU A 38 -13.97 6.35 4.63
N ALA A 39 -13.50 7.42 3.96
CA ALA A 39 -14.36 8.28 3.14
C ALA A 39 -14.46 7.82 1.68
N ILE A 40 -13.39 7.25 1.11
CA ILE A 40 -13.30 6.99 -0.33
C ILE A 40 -13.42 5.50 -0.70
N ARG A 41 -13.04 4.61 0.21
CA ARG A 41 -12.97 3.16 -0.03
C ARG A 41 -13.08 2.35 1.28
N PRO A 42 -14.18 2.51 2.04
CA PRO A 42 -14.32 1.94 3.37
C PRO A 42 -14.21 0.40 3.38
N GLU A 43 -14.53 -0.26 2.28
CA GLU A 43 -14.40 -1.72 2.14
C GLU A 43 -12.95 -2.22 2.24
N ALA A 44 -11.97 -1.34 2.03
CA ALA A 44 -10.54 -1.61 2.17
C ALA A 44 -9.99 -1.31 3.57
N VAL A 45 -10.87 -0.91 4.52
CA VAL A 45 -10.49 -0.67 5.91
C VAL A 45 -10.98 -1.82 6.78
N ILE A 46 -10.09 -2.35 7.60
CA ILE A 46 -10.40 -3.35 8.61
C ILE A 46 -10.30 -2.67 9.97
N GLU A 47 -11.42 -2.58 10.67
CA GLU A 47 -11.44 -2.17 12.07
C GLU A 47 -11.07 -3.38 12.94
N THR A 48 -10.00 -3.25 13.71
CA THR A 48 -9.58 -4.29 14.65
C THR A 48 -10.36 -4.14 15.96
N GLY A 49 -10.57 -5.25 16.69
CA GLY A 49 -11.20 -5.22 18.01
C GLY A 49 -10.44 -4.39 19.07
N SER A 50 -9.24 -3.91 18.75
CA SER A 50 -8.42 -3.04 19.59
C SER A 50 -8.58 -1.54 19.28
N GLY A 51 -9.48 -1.16 18.36
CA GLY A 51 -9.72 0.25 17.99
C GLY A 51 -8.72 0.84 17.00
N TYR A 52 -7.90 0.00 16.35
CA TYR A 52 -7.01 0.42 15.27
C TYR A 52 -7.61 0.07 13.90
N TYR A 53 -7.37 0.94 12.92
CA TYR A 53 -7.66 0.67 11.53
C TYR A 53 -6.45 0.06 10.80
N MET A 54 -6.70 -1.00 10.05
CA MET A 54 -5.77 -1.63 9.12
C MET A 54 -6.25 -1.45 7.68
N VAL A 55 -5.33 -1.52 6.73
CA VAL A 55 -5.63 -1.41 5.30
C VAL A 55 -5.51 -2.77 4.65
N ASP A 56 -6.57 -3.19 3.98
CA ASP A 56 -6.63 -4.37 3.11
C ASP A 56 -6.14 -3.98 1.70
N TYR A 57 -4.85 -4.20 1.45
CA TYR A 57 -4.22 -3.83 0.17
C TYR A 57 -4.65 -4.72 -1.00
N ASP A 58 -5.28 -5.87 -0.76
CA ASP A 58 -5.80 -6.72 -1.85
C ASP A 58 -7.02 -6.09 -2.54
N LYS A 59 -7.63 -5.07 -1.91
CA LYS A 59 -8.75 -4.29 -2.46
C LYS A 59 -8.34 -2.98 -3.13
N LEU A 60 -7.03 -2.72 -3.21
CA LEU A 60 -6.46 -1.47 -3.72
C LEU A 60 -5.60 -1.71 -4.96
N ASP A 61 -5.43 -0.66 -5.77
CA ASP A 61 -4.54 -0.66 -6.94
C ASP A 61 -3.09 -0.27 -6.59
N ILE A 62 -2.76 -0.23 -5.30
CA ILE A 62 -1.44 0.03 -4.76
C ILE A 62 -1.05 -1.09 -3.81
N ALA A 63 0.24 -1.39 -3.69
CA ALA A 63 0.77 -2.26 -2.66
C ALA A 63 1.57 -1.44 -1.65
N MET A 64 1.63 -1.93 -0.42
CA MET A 64 2.58 -1.42 0.55
C MET A 64 3.99 -1.87 0.18
N ILE A 65 4.91 -0.91 0.04
CA ILE A 65 6.32 -1.16 -0.27
C ILE A 65 7.23 -0.51 0.77
N SER A 66 8.36 -1.12 1.06
CA SER A 66 9.44 -0.50 1.84
C SER A 66 10.46 0.12 0.90
N LEU A 67 10.85 1.37 1.16
CA LEU A 67 11.94 2.02 0.46
C LEU A 67 13.27 1.68 1.15
N PRO A 68 14.33 1.37 0.38
CA PRO A 68 15.68 1.26 0.92
C PRO A 68 16.14 2.62 1.46
N GLY A 69 17.07 2.61 2.42
CA GLY A 69 17.47 3.81 3.16
C GLY A 69 18.10 4.93 2.31
N ASP A 70 18.53 4.62 1.09
CA ASP A 70 19.15 5.50 0.11
C ASP A 70 18.18 5.98 -0.99
N ALA A 71 16.89 5.64 -0.90
CA ALA A 71 15.85 6.00 -1.88
C ALA A 71 15.56 7.51 -2.00
N SER A 72 16.37 8.37 -1.38
CA SER A 72 16.28 9.84 -1.37
C SER A 72 16.31 10.46 -2.78
N SER A 73 16.74 9.73 -3.81
CA SER A 73 16.78 10.19 -5.20
C SER A 73 15.53 9.83 -6.02
N LEU A 74 14.60 9.03 -5.49
CA LEU A 74 13.38 8.66 -6.23
C LEU A 74 12.36 9.81 -6.21
N THR A 75 11.82 10.14 -7.38
CA THR A 75 10.74 11.14 -7.48
C THR A 75 9.43 10.57 -6.92
N ALA A 76 8.52 11.45 -6.48
CA ALA A 76 7.24 11.04 -5.93
C ALA A 76 6.42 10.23 -6.95
N GLU A 77 6.46 10.62 -8.22
CA GLU A 77 5.78 9.96 -9.34
C GLU A 77 6.32 8.55 -9.55
N ALA A 78 7.65 8.39 -9.54
CA ALA A 78 8.29 7.09 -9.70
C ALA A 78 7.92 6.15 -8.54
N VAL A 79 7.85 6.66 -7.31
CA VAL A 79 7.46 5.90 -6.13
C VAL A 79 5.98 5.48 -6.20
N VAL A 80 5.09 6.37 -6.62
CA VAL A 80 3.66 6.05 -6.81
C VAL A 80 3.49 5.00 -7.91
N ALA A 81 4.23 5.12 -9.02
CA ALA A 81 4.22 4.13 -10.09
C ALA A 81 4.70 2.75 -9.62
N LEU A 82 5.77 2.70 -8.81
CA LEU A 82 6.29 1.46 -8.24
C LEU A 82 5.27 0.78 -7.31
N ALA A 83 4.59 1.55 -6.46
CA ALA A 83 3.54 1.05 -5.59
C ALA A 83 2.38 0.43 -6.39
N GLY A 84 1.97 1.06 -7.49
CA GLY A 84 0.93 0.53 -8.38
C GLY A 84 1.38 -0.72 -9.16
N GLN A 85 2.62 -0.74 -9.67
CA GLN A 85 3.17 -1.92 -10.36
C GLN A 85 3.25 -3.12 -9.43
N SER A 86 3.66 -2.91 -8.17
CA SER A 86 3.77 -3.97 -7.17
C SER A 86 2.41 -4.61 -6.84
N ALA A 87 1.32 -3.84 -6.85
CA ALA A 87 -0.05 -4.36 -6.68
C ALA A 87 -0.47 -5.29 -7.83
N ARG A 88 -0.13 -4.91 -9.07
CA ARG A 88 -0.43 -5.71 -10.27
C ARG A 88 0.34 -7.04 -10.25
N MET A 89 1.58 -7.03 -9.77
CA MET A 89 2.37 -8.25 -9.65
C MET A 89 1.76 -9.21 -8.62
N ARG A 90 1.38 -8.72 -7.43
CA ARG A 90 0.71 -9.53 -6.40
C ARG A 90 -0.59 -10.19 -6.88
N SER A 91 -1.42 -9.47 -7.63
CA SER A 91 -2.66 -10.03 -8.20
C SER A 91 -2.44 -11.02 -9.35
N SER A 92 -1.28 -10.97 -10.00
CA SER A 92 -0.88 -11.90 -11.07
C SER A 92 -0.42 -13.25 -10.50
N ASP A 93 0.34 -13.23 -9.41
CA ASP A 93 0.80 -14.45 -8.74
C ASP A 93 -0.37 -15.24 -8.13
N HIS A 94 -1.38 -14.55 -7.59
CA HIS A 94 -2.58 -15.20 -7.06
C HIS A 94 -3.38 -15.97 -8.13
N ARG A 95 -3.47 -15.44 -9.36
CA ARG A 95 -4.13 -16.14 -10.48
C ARG A 95 -3.34 -17.35 -11.00
N ARG A 96 -2.00 -17.31 -10.93
CA ARG A 96 -1.16 -18.45 -11.33
C ARG A 96 -1.21 -19.60 -10.32
N GLN A 97 -1.34 -19.30 -9.04
CA GLN A 97 -1.40 -20.31 -7.99
C GLN A 97 -2.73 -21.07 -7.92
N LEU A 98 -3.84 -20.43 -8.31
CA LEU A 98 -5.14 -21.09 -8.43
C LEU A 98 -5.20 -22.01 -9.66
N ALA A 99 -4.58 -21.63 -10.77
CA ALA A 99 -4.53 -22.44 -11.98
C ALA A 99 -3.69 -23.73 -11.82
N SER A 100 -2.73 -23.78 -10.88
CA SER A 100 -1.94 -24.99 -10.61
C SER A 100 -2.60 -25.97 -9.62
N GLN A 101 -3.68 -25.57 -8.95
CA GLN A 101 -4.40 -26.41 -7.97
C GLN A 101 -5.64 -27.12 -8.55
N THR A 102 -6.11 -26.77 -9.75
CA THR A 102 -7.26 -27.41 -10.40
C THR A 102 -6.85 -28.52 -11.41
N ALA A 103 -5.57 -28.85 -11.51
CA ALA A 103 -5.09 -29.97 -12.32
C ALA A 103 -4.67 -31.15 -11.43
N ARG A 104 -5.63 -31.86 -10.85
CA ARG A 104 -5.46 -33.23 -10.34
C ARG A 104 -6.78 -33.96 -10.25
#